data_AF-A0A964MVM5-F1
#
_entry.id   AF-A0A964MVM5-F1
#
_cell.length_a   1.000
_cell.length_b   1.000
_cell.length_c   1.000
_cell.angle_alpha   90.00
_cell.angle_beta   90.00
_cell.angle_gamma   90.00
#
_symmetry.space_group_name_H-M   'P 1'
#
loop_
_entity.id
_entity.type
_entity.pdbx_description
1 polymer ?
#
loop_
_entity_poly.entity_id
_entity_poly.type
_entity_poly.pdbx_seq_one_letter_code
_entity_poly.pdbx_strand_id
1 'polypeptide(L)'
;MPMTLKRPRTPHYDDPVEVGKRLHASRAAAQLSQRELAFPGCSAAYISRIERGERIPSLQVLRELSRRTGVGEDELAYGRERLDTAVAQRIRDAHAAVTSCEQDAIARAYQALSLAAASAAKTPSA
;
A
#
# COMPACT_ATOMS: atom_id res chain seq x y z
N MET A 1 1.76 -32.41 -28.50
CA MET A 1 1.86 -32.03 -27.06
C MET A 1 1.80 -30.51 -26.97
N PRO A 2 0.64 -29.89 -26.67
CA PRO A 2 0.60 -28.43 -26.55
C PRO A 2 1.22 -27.99 -25.22
N MET A 3 2.29 -27.19 -25.31
CA MET A 3 2.95 -26.57 -24.16
C MET A 3 2.04 -25.51 -23.55
N THR A 4 1.52 -25.76 -22.36
CA THR A 4 0.73 -24.79 -21.60
C THR A 4 1.66 -23.71 -21.04
N LEU A 5 1.78 -22.58 -21.73
CA LEU A 5 2.44 -21.38 -21.20
C LEU A 5 1.56 -20.80 -20.07
N LYS A 6 1.82 -21.22 -18.84
CA LYS A 6 1.20 -20.65 -17.64
C LYS A 6 1.75 -19.23 -17.49
N ARG A 7 0.95 -18.21 -17.82
CA ARG A 7 1.33 -16.79 -17.65
C ARG A 7 1.93 -16.61 -16.24
N PRO A 8 3.13 -16.01 -16.10
CA PRO A 8 3.68 -15.72 -14.79
C PRO A 8 2.71 -14.78 -14.08
N ARG A 9 2.26 -15.16 -12.88
CA ARG A 9 1.42 -14.30 -12.05
C ARG A 9 2.30 -13.17 -11.52
N THR A 10 1.92 -11.92 -11.77
CA THR A 10 2.55 -10.78 -11.10
C THR A 10 2.40 -10.99 -9.59
N PRO A 11 3.50 -11.02 -8.82
CA PRO A 11 3.41 -11.15 -7.37
C PRO A 11 2.74 -9.89 -6.79
N HIS A 12 1.96 -10.09 -5.73
CA HIS A 12 1.27 -9.02 -5.00
C HIS A 12 2.12 -8.46 -3.85
N TYR A 13 3.44 -8.65 -3.91
CA TYR A 13 4.44 -8.22 -2.95
C TYR A 13 5.82 -8.14 -3.62
N ASP A 14 6.79 -7.46 -2.99
CA ASP A 14 8.19 -7.38 -3.43
C ASP A 14 9.02 -8.58 -2.96
N ASP A 15 9.17 -8.76 -1.64
CA ASP A 15 9.99 -9.76 -0.97
C ASP A 15 9.30 -10.24 0.32
N PRO A 16 9.22 -11.56 0.59
CA PRO A 16 8.50 -12.08 1.76
C PRO A 16 9.10 -11.62 3.10
N VAL A 17 10.43 -11.46 3.18
CA VAL A 17 11.13 -11.06 4.40
C VAL A 17 10.85 -9.59 4.69
N GLU A 18 10.90 -8.73 3.66
CA GLU A 18 10.57 -7.31 3.81
C GLU A 18 9.09 -7.09 4.15
N VAL A 19 8.17 -7.83 3.54
CA VAL A 19 6.75 -7.83 3.94
C VAL A 19 6.60 -8.21 5.41
N GLY A 20 7.31 -9.24 5.87
CA GLY A 20 7.29 -9.67 7.27
C GLY A 20 7.77 -8.60 8.23
N LYS A 21 8.88 -7.93 7.91
CA LYS A 21 9.42 -6.82 8.69
C LYS A 21 8.45 -5.64 8.77
N ARG A 22 7.86 -5.25 7.63
CA ARG A 22 6.87 -4.16 7.58
C ARG A 22 5.63 -4.49 8.39
N LEU A 23 5.09 -5.71 8.25
CA LEU A 23 3.96 -6.16 9.05
C LEU A 23 4.26 -6.12 10.56
N HIS A 24 5.44 -6.58 10.96
CA HIS A 24 5.87 -6.54 12.36
C HIS A 24 5.94 -5.10 12.89
N ALA A 25 6.56 -4.19 12.11
CA ALA A 25 6.68 -2.78 12.46
C ALA A 25 5.31 -2.11 12.57
N SER A 26 4.41 -2.31 11.59
CA SER A 26 3.05 -1.77 11.61
C SER A 26 2.24 -2.31 12.79
N ARG A 27 2.35 -3.60 13.10
CA ARG A 27 1.69 -4.21 14.27
C ARG A 27 2.19 -3.60 15.57
N ALA A 28 3.51 -3.45 15.72
CA ALA A 28 4.12 -2.88 16.92
C ALA A 28 3.74 -1.40 17.10
N ALA A 29 3.71 -0.62 16.02
CA ALA A 29 3.26 0.77 16.02
C ALA A 29 1.78 0.89 16.44
N ALA A 30 0.94 -0.04 15.99
CA ALA A 30 -0.46 -0.15 16.40
C ALA A 30 -0.65 -0.77 17.80
N GLN A 31 0.44 -1.13 18.51
CA GLN A 31 0.42 -1.73 19.86
C GLN A 31 -0.40 -3.04 19.95
N LEU A 32 -0.51 -3.78 18.84
CA LEU A 32 -1.24 -5.03 18.78
C LEU A 32 -0.31 -6.20 19.07
N SER A 33 -0.75 -7.20 19.82
CA SER A 33 -0.13 -8.53 19.84
C SER A 33 -0.49 -9.31 18.57
N GLN A 34 0.27 -10.38 18.27
CA GLN A 34 -0.08 -11.28 17.16
C GLN A 34 -1.45 -11.95 17.35
N ARG A 35 -1.90 -12.13 18.60
CA ARG A 35 -3.24 -12.67 18.91
C ARG A 35 -4.34 -11.66 18.61
N GLU A 36 -4.11 -10.39 18.90
CA GLU A 36 -5.08 -9.32 18.59
C GLU A 36 -5.15 -9.03 17.09
N LEU A 37 -4.04 -9.16 16.38
CA LEU A 37 -4.02 -9.03 14.92
C LEU A 37 -4.69 -10.23 14.20
N ALA A 38 -4.74 -11.40 14.83
CA ALA A 38 -5.30 -12.62 14.26
C ALA A 38 -6.81 -12.53 13.96
N PHE A 39 -7.26 -13.32 12.99
CA PHE A 39 -8.65 -13.37 12.53
C PHE A 39 -9.00 -14.75 11.96
N PRO A 40 -10.28 -15.08 11.72
CA PRO A 40 -10.67 -16.35 11.11
C PRO A 40 -9.93 -16.59 9.79
N GLY A 41 -9.14 -17.67 9.71
CA GLY A 41 -8.29 -17.98 8.56
C GLY A 41 -6.84 -17.46 8.64
N CYS A 42 -6.49 -16.66 9.65
CA CYS A 42 -5.13 -16.18 9.90
C CYS A 42 -4.81 -16.22 11.40
N SER A 43 -4.18 -17.31 11.85
CA SER A 43 -3.84 -17.50 13.26
C SER A 43 -2.61 -16.70 13.69
N ALA A 44 -2.46 -16.45 14.99
CA ALA A 44 -1.26 -15.80 15.54
C ALA A 44 0.05 -16.53 15.16
N ALA A 45 0.03 -17.86 15.11
CA ALA A 45 1.16 -18.66 14.65
C ALA A 45 1.42 -18.52 13.14
N TYR A 46 0.41 -18.22 12.33
CA TYR A 46 0.60 -17.89 10.93
C TYR A 46 1.18 -16.48 10.76
N ILE A 47 0.66 -15.50 11.50
CA ILE A 47 1.20 -14.13 11.56
C ILE A 47 2.68 -14.15 11.96
N SER A 48 3.05 -14.91 12.99
CA SER A 48 4.44 -15.06 13.41
C SER A 48 5.35 -15.57 12.29
N ARG A 49 4.88 -16.54 11.48
CA ARG A 49 5.63 -17.05 10.32
C ARG A 49 5.72 -16.03 9.20
N ILE A 50 4.68 -15.22 8.99
CA ILE A 50 4.71 -14.10 8.02
C ILE A 50 5.73 -13.06 8.48
N GLU A 51 5.70 -12.64 9.75
CA GLU A 51 6.65 -11.64 10.31
C GLU A 51 8.11 -12.09 10.18
N ARG A 52 8.37 -13.39 10.19
CA ARG A 52 9.69 -14.00 9.99
C ARG A 52 10.05 -14.23 8.51
N GLY A 53 9.17 -13.91 7.57
CA GLY A 53 9.37 -14.14 6.13
C GLY A 53 9.25 -15.61 5.70
N GLU A 54 8.82 -16.51 6.59
CA GLU A 54 8.70 -17.95 6.32
C GLU A 54 7.43 -18.30 5.55
N ARG A 55 6.45 -17.39 5.52
CA ARG A 55 5.18 -17.55 4.82
C ARG A 55 4.78 -16.28 4.10
N ILE A 56 4.30 -16.46 2.88
CA ILE A 56 3.75 -15.41 2.05
C ILE A 56 2.24 -15.34 2.30
N PRO A 57 1.69 -14.21 2.78
CA PRO A 57 0.25 -14.05 2.90
C PRO A 57 -0.40 -14.03 1.51
N SER A 58 -1.62 -14.57 1.41
CA SER A 58 -2.45 -14.34 0.22
C SER A 58 -2.85 -12.86 0.14
N LEU A 59 -3.27 -12.41 -1.04
CA LEU A 59 -3.75 -11.03 -1.24
C LEU A 59 -4.87 -10.66 -0.25
N GLN A 60 -5.84 -11.55 -0.03
CA GLN A 60 -6.91 -11.33 0.93
C GLN A 60 -6.41 -11.20 2.37
N VAL A 61 -5.45 -12.04 2.77
CA VAL A 61 -4.85 -11.95 4.11
C VAL A 61 -4.08 -10.63 4.27
N LEU A 62 -3.31 -10.22 3.26
CA LEU A 62 -2.56 -8.98 3.28
C LEU A 62 -3.47 -7.75 3.43
N ARG A 63 -4.60 -7.73 2.72
CA ARG A 63 -5.63 -6.67 2.83
C ARG A 63 -6.26 -6.58 4.22
N GLU A 64 -6.61 -7.72 4.82
CA GLU A 64 -7.15 -7.74 6.17
C GLU A 64 -6.11 -7.25 7.19
N LEU A 65 -4.84 -7.68 7.04
CA LEU A 65 -3.74 -7.22 7.89
C LEU A 65 -3.50 -5.71 7.73
N SER A 66 -3.55 -5.19 6.50
CA SER A 66 -3.50 -3.76 6.19
C SER A 66 -4.59 -3.00 6.95
N ARG A 67 -5.85 -3.39 6.82
CA ARG A 67 -6.97 -2.74 7.51
C ARG A 67 -6.82 -2.76 9.03
N ARG A 68 -6.35 -3.87 9.61
CA ARG A 68 -6.17 -4.01 11.06
C ARG A 68 -4.99 -3.23 11.63
N THR A 69 -3.92 -3.10 10.86
CA THR A 69 -2.74 -2.33 11.27
C THR A 69 -2.86 -0.84 10.94
N GLY A 70 -3.82 -0.46 10.10
CA GLY A 70 -4.02 0.93 9.65
C GLY A 70 -3.01 1.39 8.59
N VAL A 71 -2.20 0.47 8.05
CA VAL A 71 -1.19 0.75 7.04
C VAL A 71 -1.69 0.31 5.67
N GLY A 72 -1.39 1.07 4.61
CA GLY A 72 -1.85 0.77 3.25
C GLY A 72 -1.37 -0.59 2.73
N GLU A 73 -2.16 -1.21 1.85
CA GLU A 73 -1.83 -2.51 1.24
C GLU A 73 -0.47 -2.45 0.52
N ASP A 74 -0.26 -1.41 -0.30
CA ASP A 74 0.97 -1.23 -1.06
C ASP A 74 2.19 -0.93 -0.17
N GLU A 75 1.97 -0.26 0.96
CA GLU A 75 3.03 -0.02 1.93
C GLU A 75 3.47 -1.32 2.60
N LEU A 76 2.54 -2.19 3.00
CA LEU A 76 2.89 -3.53 3.50
C LEU A 76 3.52 -4.40 2.41
N ALA A 77 2.99 -4.36 1.18
CA ALA A 77 3.39 -5.20 0.06
C ALA A 77 4.74 -4.82 -0.57
N TYR A 78 5.04 -3.52 -0.65
CA TYR A 78 6.16 -2.98 -1.44
C TYR A 78 6.99 -1.91 -0.70
N GLY A 79 6.64 -1.58 0.55
CA GLY A 79 7.32 -0.54 1.32
C GLY A 79 7.10 0.89 0.82
N ARG A 80 6.12 1.08 -0.06
CA ARG A 80 5.77 2.39 -0.61
C ARG A 80 4.27 2.45 -0.86
N GLU A 81 3.67 3.57 -0.51
CA GLU A 81 2.29 3.83 -0.89
C GLU A 81 2.22 4.16 -2.39
N ARG A 82 1.32 3.52 -3.11
CA ARG A 82 1.06 3.86 -4.50
C ARG A 82 0.08 5.03 -4.51
N LEU A 83 0.59 6.20 -4.88
CA LEU A 83 -0.26 7.37 -5.07
C LEU A 83 -1.30 7.11 -6.16
N ASP A 84 -2.49 7.66 -5.95
CA ASP A 84 -3.51 7.75 -7.00
C ASP A 84 -2.92 8.43 -8.24
N THR A 85 -3.19 7.88 -9.42
CA THR A 85 -2.60 8.35 -10.68
C THR A 85 -2.96 9.81 -10.96
N ALA A 86 -4.17 10.24 -10.63
CA ALA A 86 -4.60 11.62 -10.80
C ALA A 86 -3.87 12.54 -9.82
N VAL A 87 -3.73 12.15 -8.55
CA VAL A 87 -2.92 12.89 -7.57
C VAL A 87 -1.47 13.02 -8.03
N ALA A 88 -0.85 11.92 -8.48
CA ALA A 88 0.53 11.91 -8.97
C ALA A 88 0.71 12.83 -10.20
N GLN A 89 -0.28 12.89 -11.10
CA GLN A 89 -0.25 13.83 -12.22
C GLN A 89 -0.34 15.28 -11.73
N ARG A 90 -1.22 15.59 -10.78
CA ARG A 90 -1.36 16.95 -10.23
C ARG A 90 -0.11 17.42 -9.49
N ILE A 91 0.61 16.53 -8.81
CA ILE A 91 1.92 16.85 -8.21
C ILE A 91 2.90 17.28 -9.31
N ARG A 92 2.98 16.54 -10.42
CA ARG A 92 3.85 16.92 -11.56
C ARG A 92 3.47 18.27 -12.15
N ASP A 93 2.17 18.52 -12.37
CA ASP A 93 1.68 19.79 -12.90
C ASP A 93 2.02 20.96 -11.97
N ALA A 94 1.85 20.79 -10.65
CA ALA A 94 2.20 21.79 -9.65
C ALA A 94 3.71 22.09 -9.63
N HIS A 95 4.55 21.07 -9.71
CA HIS A 95 6.01 21.25 -9.81
C HIS A 95 6.42 22.01 -11.08
N ALA A 96 5.78 21.72 -12.21
CA ALA A 96 6.04 22.43 -13.47
C ALA A 96 5.65 23.92 -13.39
N ALA A 97 4.49 24.24 -12.79
CA ALA A 97 4.04 25.61 -12.60
C ALA A 97 4.92 26.41 -11.63
N VAL A 98 5.43 25.77 -10.57
CA VAL A 98 6.41 26.40 -9.66
C VAL A 98 7.71 26.73 -10.40
N THR A 99 8.17 25.81 -11.25
CA THR A 99 9.40 26.00 -12.03
C THR A 99 9.26 27.13 -13.06
N SER A 100 8.06 27.35 -13.61
CA SER A 100 7.81 28.44 -14.56
C SER A 100 7.61 29.81 -13.92
N CYS A 101 7.59 29.92 -12.57
CA CYS A 101 7.34 31.16 -11.82
C CYS A 101 6.03 31.89 -12.19
N GLU A 102 5.07 31.21 -12.81
CA GLU A 102 3.78 31.81 -13.20
C GLU A 102 2.79 31.71 -12.04
N GLN A 103 2.60 32.80 -11.30
CA GLN A 103 1.81 32.83 -10.06
C GLN A 103 0.37 32.30 -10.22
N ASP A 104 -0.31 32.66 -11.30
CA ASP A 104 -1.68 32.19 -11.57
C ASP A 104 -1.72 30.69 -11.93
N ALA A 105 -0.67 30.17 -12.56
CA ALA A 105 -0.56 28.75 -12.84
C ALA A 105 -0.28 27.96 -11.55
N ILE A 106 0.56 28.49 -10.66
CA ILE A 106 0.85 27.89 -9.35
C ILE A 106 -0.44 27.77 -8.53
N ALA A 107 -1.21 28.85 -8.39
CA ALA A 107 -2.45 28.84 -7.61
C ALA A 107 -3.45 27.80 -8.13
N ARG A 108 -3.66 27.73 -9.45
CA ARG A 108 -4.56 26.75 -10.08
C ARG A 108 -4.09 25.32 -9.89
N ALA A 109 -2.79 25.07 -10.03
CA ALA A 109 -2.23 23.73 -9.88
C ALA A 109 -2.37 23.22 -8.44
N TYR A 110 -2.12 24.08 -7.44
CA TYR A 110 -2.32 23.72 -6.03
C TYR A 110 -3.80 23.46 -5.69
N GLN A 111 -4.74 24.26 -6.20
CA GLN A 111 -6.17 24.02 -6.03
C GLN A 111 -6.61 22.69 -6.65
N ALA A 112 -6.10 22.37 -7.84
CA ALA A 112 -6.42 21.11 -8.49
C ALA A 112 -5.81 19.89 -7.75
N LEU A 113 -4.61 20.05 -7.17
CA LEU A 113 -3.99 19.03 -6.33
C LEU A 113 -4.80 18.80 -5.05
N SER A 114 -5.25 19.86 -4.36
CA SER A 114 -6.03 19.71 -3.13
C SER A 114 -7.37 19.00 -3.36
N LEU A 115 -8.04 19.30 -4.47
CA LEU A 115 -9.27 18.60 -4.88
C LEU A 115 -9.01 17.13 -5.22
N ALA A 116 -7.95 16.84 -5.96
CA ALA A 116 -7.58 15.45 -6.30
C ALA A 116 -7.23 14.64 -5.05
N ALA A 117 -6.45 15.22 -4.12
CA ALA A 117 -6.12 14.58 -2.85
C ALA A 117 -7.36 14.33 -1.98
N ALA A 118 -8.28 15.29 -1.91
CA ALA A 118 -9.54 15.13 -1.18
C ALA A 118 -10.44 14.04 -1.79
N SER A 119 -10.43 13.89 -3.11
CA SER A 119 -11.14 12.80 -3.80
C SER A 119 -10.50 11.44 -3.52
N ALA A 120 -9.17 11.35 -3.53
CA ALA A 120 -8.45 10.11 -3.24
C ALA A 120 -8.70 9.65 -1.79
N ALA A 121 -8.66 10.56 -0.82
CA ALA A 121 -8.95 10.26 0.58
C ALA A 121 -10.40 9.78 0.84
N LYS A 122 -11.35 10.16 -0.02
CA LYS A 122 -12.76 9.73 0.06
C LYS A 122 -13.03 8.36 -0.55
N THR A 123 -12.05 7.76 -1.22
CA THR A 123 -12.19 6.42 -1.79
C THR A 123 -11.52 5.45 -0.82
N PRO A 124 -12.23 4.88 0.17
CA PRO A 124 -11.62 3.86 1.01
C PRO A 124 -11.19 2.72 0.08
N SER A 125 -9.91 2.36 0.17
CA SER A 125 -9.36 1.16 -0.48
C SER A 125 -10.28 -0.02 -0.17
N ALA A 126 -10.97 -0.51 -1.21
CA ALA A 126 -11.96 -1.59 -1.15
C ALA A 126 -11.32 -2.97 -1.33
#